data_AF-A0AAV7JR65-F1
#
_entry.id   AF-A0AAV7JR65-F1
#
_cell.length_a   1.000
_cell.length_b   1.000
_cell.length_c   1.000
_cell.angle_alpha   90.00
_cell.angle_beta   90.00
_cell.angle_gamma   90.00
#
_symmetry.space_group_name_H-M   'P 1'
#
loop_
_entity.id
_entity.type
_entity.pdbx_description
1 polymer ?
#
loop_
_entity_poly.entity_id
_entity_poly.type
_entity_poly.pdbx_seq_one_letter_code
_entity_poly.pdbx_strand_id
1 'polypeptide(L)'
;MATADADCGCDMESPSRIEEAIEIASSVREAGLSIADRCSGLFSSLGFGKQMNCFVASELIDLLISKGFAENRDGAVSVGQLLVDTDLIHHVSDKLQFMDGDHFYRFRKDEGEDKGPSAASIRQVKKSHCGYVYKKGYIFWSRYYFALSCPASRQLLVYRQELDSNPLLNYSFSEAVLTPNLKKKSPEIRIDLTLLTKDSVTLFLALRSEDELFGWVTAFGNSGAKVLDTVNRAIVPNKASSVFEFTAIDIHGNEYSFEQDRDLHTQYSEQGLMIVAFPCNQFGGQEPKTNEEIFQFSQTFGVKFLMMSKVDVNLSKTIPLYEYLKSKKGGTLGSFIKWNFTKFLCDRQGQPVIRYAPNVDPISIAPDIEKYLLMQ
;
A
#
# COMPACT_ATOMS: atom_id res chain seq x y z
N MET A 1 32.11 10.27 -15.39
CA MET A 1 31.83 10.90 -14.09
C MET A 1 30.36 11.29 -14.09
N ALA A 2 29.50 10.38 -13.64
CA ALA A 2 28.11 10.61 -13.29
C ALA A 2 27.75 9.45 -12.34
N THR A 3 27.29 9.81 -11.16
CA THR A 3 27.14 8.98 -9.97
C THR A 3 25.98 8.00 -10.12
N ALA A 4 26.19 6.77 -9.67
CA ALA A 4 25.15 5.77 -9.51
C ALA A 4 24.25 6.17 -8.32
N ASP A 5 22.98 6.45 -8.60
CA ASP A 5 21.96 6.46 -7.56
C ASP A 5 21.63 5.01 -7.23
N ALA A 6 22.14 4.54 -6.09
CA ALA A 6 21.78 3.26 -5.50
C ALA A 6 20.34 3.34 -5.00
N ASP A 7 19.41 2.76 -5.76
CA ASP A 7 18.03 2.55 -5.35
C ASP A 7 18.00 1.44 -4.30
N CYS A 8 18.07 1.81 -3.02
CA CYS A 8 17.92 0.89 -1.90
C CYS A 8 16.44 0.53 -1.75
N GLY A 9 16.00 -0.49 -2.48
CA GLY A 9 14.71 -1.14 -2.27
C GLY A 9 14.60 -1.60 -0.81
N CYS A 10 13.85 -0.86 0.00
CA CYS A 10 13.64 -1.17 1.39
C CYS A 10 12.37 -2.02 1.54
N ASP A 11 12.56 -3.33 1.76
CA ASP A 11 11.55 -4.30 2.21
C ASP A 11 11.03 -3.96 3.64
N MET A 12 10.50 -2.75 3.83
CA MET A 12 10.10 -2.17 5.13
C MET A 12 8.84 -2.78 5.73
N GLU A 13 8.10 -3.60 4.99
CA GLU A 13 6.78 -4.13 5.40
C GLU A 13 6.78 -5.62 5.76
N SER A 14 7.95 -6.26 5.88
CA SER A 14 7.99 -7.62 6.43
C SER A 14 7.74 -7.57 7.96
N PRO A 15 6.82 -8.40 8.50
CA PRO A 15 6.57 -8.47 9.96
C PRO A 15 7.85 -8.61 10.80
N SER A 16 8.88 -9.26 10.25
CA SER A 16 10.20 -9.42 10.85
C SER A 16 10.93 -8.09 11.13
N ARG A 17 10.83 -7.09 10.25
CA ARG A 17 11.54 -5.81 10.44
C ARG A 17 10.92 -4.91 11.51
N ILE A 18 9.62 -5.06 11.73
CA ILE A 18 8.91 -4.34 12.78
C ILE A 18 9.25 -4.92 14.16
N GLU A 19 9.24 -6.24 14.28
CA GLU A 19 9.66 -6.93 15.51
C GLU A 19 11.11 -6.59 15.85
N GLU A 20 11.98 -6.57 14.84
CA GLU A 20 13.37 -6.11 14.97
C GLU A 20 13.46 -4.67 15.49
N ALA A 21 12.69 -3.72 14.95
CA ALA A 21 12.69 -2.33 15.43
C ALA A 21 12.25 -2.19 16.90
N ILE A 22 11.24 -2.96 17.31
CA ILE A 22 10.75 -2.99 18.70
C ILE A 22 11.82 -3.56 19.63
N GLU A 23 12.49 -4.63 19.22
CA GLU A 23 13.59 -5.24 19.97
C GLU A 23 14.76 -4.26 20.13
N ILE A 24 15.17 -3.60 19.04
CA ILE A 24 16.23 -2.59 19.04
C ILE A 24 15.88 -1.46 20.01
N ALA A 25 14.69 -0.87 19.89
CA ALA A 25 14.25 0.24 20.73
C ALA A 25 14.24 -0.13 22.23
N SER A 26 13.84 -1.36 22.55
CA SER A 26 13.85 -1.88 23.92
C SER A 26 15.29 -2.08 24.41
N SER A 27 16.15 -2.70 23.59
CA SER A 27 17.55 -3.00 23.91
C SER A 27 18.39 -1.75 24.15
N VAL A 28 18.31 -0.73 23.28
CA VAL A 28 19.06 0.53 23.46
C VAL A 28 18.59 1.30 24.69
N ARG A 29 17.32 1.17 25.07
CA ARG A 29 16.77 1.81 26.26
C ARG A 29 17.27 1.13 27.54
N GLU A 30 17.27 -0.19 27.58
CA GLU A 30 17.80 -0.97 28.70
C GLU A 30 19.32 -0.83 28.84
N ALA A 31 20.01 -0.55 27.73
CA ALA A 31 21.45 -0.37 27.69
C ALA A 31 21.95 0.99 28.19
N GLY A 32 21.06 1.87 28.68
CA GLY A 32 21.43 3.10 29.37
C GLY A 32 21.61 4.32 28.47
N LEU A 33 20.89 4.38 27.34
CA LEU A 33 20.78 5.62 26.56
C LEU A 33 20.33 6.79 27.47
N SER A 34 21.06 7.90 27.42
CA SER A 34 20.85 9.03 28.35
C SER A 34 19.60 9.82 27.98
N ILE A 35 18.49 9.56 28.68
CA ILE A 35 17.23 10.28 28.50
C ILE A 35 17.13 11.36 29.58
N ALA A 36 17.11 12.63 29.16
CA ALA A 36 17.12 13.77 30.07
C ALA A 36 16.49 15.01 29.42
N ASP A 37 16.08 15.95 30.27
CA ASP A 37 15.73 17.29 29.82
C ASP A 37 16.98 18.04 29.34
N ARG A 38 16.94 18.59 28.13
CA ARG A 38 18.06 19.35 27.54
C ARG A 38 17.58 20.70 27.03
N CYS A 39 18.43 21.73 27.09
CA CYS A 39 18.10 23.05 26.52
C CYS A 39 18.79 23.23 25.17
N SER A 40 18.11 23.93 24.25
CA SER A 40 18.64 24.26 22.92
C SER A 40 18.56 25.77 22.64
N GLY A 41 19.59 26.34 22.00
CA GLY A 41 19.61 27.75 21.56
C GLY A 41 20.32 28.75 22.48
N LEU A 42 20.45 30.01 22.00
CA LEU A 42 21.20 31.10 22.65
C LEU A 42 20.68 31.51 24.04
N PHE A 43 19.44 31.14 24.39
CA PHE A 43 18.79 31.51 25.67
C PHE A 43 18.58 30.30 26.61
N SER A 44 19.31 29.21 26.38
CA SER A 44 19.24 27.97 27.16
C SER A 44 19.44 28.17 28.68
N SER A 45 20.27 29.13 29.07
CA SER A 45 20.56 29.49 30.47
C SER A 45 19.39 30.18 31.20
N LEU A 46 18.40 30.69 30.46
CA LEU A 46 17.19 31.33 30.99
C LEU A 46 15.98 30.37 31.00
N GLY A 47 16.17 29.10 30.65
CA GLY A 47 15.12 28.07 30.64
C GLY A 47 14.19 28.12 29.41
N PHE A 48 14.41 29.05 28.48
CA PHE A 48 13.69 29.07 27.20
C PHE A 48 14.24 27.99 26.26
N GLY A 49 13.35 27.22 25.62
CA GLY A 49 13.73 26.17 24.68
C GLY A 49 14.14 24.84 25.32
N LYS A 50 13.68 24.56 26.55
CA LYS A 50 13.88 23.29 27.25
C LYS A 50 13.09 22.17 26.58
N GLN A 51 13.81 21.16 26.11
CA GLN A 51 13.29 19.93 25.50
C GLN A 51 13.25 18.84 26.57
N MET A 52 12.05 18.43 26.96
CA MET A 52 11.87 17.42 28.00
C MET A 52 12.21 16.01 27.47
N ASN A 53 12.65 15.10 28.34
CA ASN A 53 12.75 13.65 28.07
C ASN A 53 13.32 13.27 26.69
N CYS A 54 14.43 13.89 26.27
CA CYS A 54 15.05 13.61 24.97
C CYS A 54 16.34 12.81 25.11
N PHE A 55 16.91 12.36 23.99
CA PHE A 55 18.25 11.79 23.86
C PHE A 55 18.96 12.38 22.63
N VAL A 56 20.29 12.25 22.57
CA VAL A 56 21.10 12.76 21.45
C VAL A 56 21.28 11.66 20.40
N ALA A 57 21.15 12.00 19.12
CA ALA A 57 21.26 11.04 18.03
C ALA A 57 22.62 10.33 17.96
N SER A 58 23.72 11.07 18.17
CA SER A 58 25.07 10.50 18.21
C SER A 58 25.25 9.47 19.33
N GLU A 59 24.66 9.70 20.50
CA GLU A 59 24.67 8.74 21.62
C GLU A 59 23.91 7.45 21.26
N LEU A 60 22.76 7.56 20.58
CA LEU A 60 22.03 6.39 20.09
C LEU A 60 22.86 5.63 19.04
N ILE A 61 23.52 6.33 18.12
CA ILE A 61 24.38 5.71 17.09
C ILE A 61 25.51 4.90 17.73
N ASP A 62 26.22 5.48 18.70
CA ASP A 62 27.31 4.79 19.41
C ASP A 62 26.78 3.53 20.10
N LEU A 63 25.58 3.61 20.68
CA LEU A 63 24.95 2.49 21.34
C LEU A 63 24.54 1.38 20.36
N LEU A 64 23.93 1.75 19.23
CA LEU A 64 23.55 0.81 18.16
C LEU A 64 24.75 0.03 17.63
N ILE A 65 25.89 0.71 17.41
CA ILE A 65 27.13 0.06 17.00
C ILE A 65 27.66 -0.85 18.11
N SER A 66 27.72 -0.35 19.35
CA SER A 66 28.25 -1.13 20.49
C SER A 66 27.48 -2.43 20.77
N LYS A 67 26.18 -2.44 20.46
CA LYS A 67 25.28 -3.59 20.62
C LYS A 67 25.24 -4.51 19.41
N GLY A 68 25.94 -4.16 18.33
CA GLY A 68 25.97 -4.96 17.10
C GLY A 68 24.72 -4.82 16.23
N PHE A 69 23.89 -3.79 16.46
CA PHE A 69 22.76 -3.48 15.57
C PHE A 69 23.19 -2.77 14.29
N ALA A 70 24.41 -2.22 14.25
CA ALA A 70 24.99 -1.63 13.06
C ALA A 70 26.52 -1.81 13.02
N GLU A 71 27.09 -2.02 11.84
CA GLU A 71 28.54 -2.17 11.66
C GLU A 71 29.29 -0.84 11.70
N ASN A 72 28.64 0.26 11.33
CA ASN A 72 29.21 1.59 11.21
C ASN A 72 28.14 2.67 11.42
N ARG A 73 28.55 3.95 11.41
CA ARG A 73 27.65 5.08 11.66
C ARG A 73 26.55 5.22 10.60
N ASP A 74 26.84 4.95 9.33
CA ASP A 74 25.84 5.02 8.25
C ASP A 74 24.78 3.92 8.41
N GLY A 75 25.21 2.71 8.79
CA GLY A 75 24.31 1.63 9.18
C GLY A 75 23.46 2.00 10.39
N ALA A 76 24.06 2.65 11.41
CA ALA A 76 23.34 3.09 12.60
C ALA A 76 22.35 4.22 12.31
N VAL A 77 22.66 5.12 11.37
CA VAL A 77 21.70 6.12 10.86
C VAL A 77 20.52 5.45 10.19
N SER A 78 20.76 4.39 9.41
CA SER A 78 19.70 3.61 8.75
C SER A 78 18.80 2.91 9.78
N VAL A 79 19.37 2.35 10.85
CA VAL A 79 18.61 1.77 11.97
C VAL A 79 17.85 2.84 12.74
N GLY A 80 18.45 4.01 13.00
CA GLY A 80 17.76 5.13 13.61
C GLY A 80 16.58 5.63 12.75
N GLN A 81 16.74 5.63 11.42
CA GLN A 81 15.66 5.94 10.48
C GLN A 81 14.54 4.91 10.55
N LEU A 82 14.86 3.61 10.67
CA LEU A 82 13.86 2.57 10.91
C LEU A 82 13.04 2.85 12.19
N LEU A 83 13.69 3.24 13.29
CA LEU A 83 12.99 3.60 14.53
C LEU A 83 12.07 4.83 14.38
N VAL A 84 12.47 5.81 13.57
CA VAL A 84 11.63 6.96 13.21
C VAL A 84 10.44 6.54 12.33
N ASP A 85 10.69 5.72 11.32
CA ASP A 85 9.67 5.28 10.36
C ASP A 85 8.61 4.37 11.02
N THR A 86 9.02 3.60 12.03
CA THR A 86 8.14 2.80 12.90
C THR A 86 7.48 3.61 14.04
N ASP A 87 7.75 4.92 14.14
CA ASP A 87 7.24 5.82 15.19
C ASP A 87 7.56 5.34 16.61
N LEU A 88 8.65 4.59 16.81
CA LEU A 88 9.16 4.25 18.13
C LEU A 88 9.89 5.45 18.76
N ILE A 89 10.51 6.27 17.93
CA ILE A 89 11.15 7.54 18.29
C ILE A 89 10.74 8.66 17.33
N HIS A 90 10.87 9.91 17.75
CA HIS A 90 10.67 11.06 16.88
C HIS A 90 11.62 12.20 17.20
N HIS A 91 11.93 13.02 16.19
CA HIS A 91 12.70 14.24 16.40
C HIS A 91 11.87 15.24 17.21
N VAL A 92 12.53 15.95 18.13
CA VAL A 92 11.88 16.92 19.04
C VAL A 92 11.21 18.10 18.32
N SER A 93 11.70 18.45 17.14
CA SER A 93 11.11 19.46 16.24
C SER A 93 10.40 18.85 15.02
N ASP A 94 10.00 17.58 15.08
CA ASP A 94 9.23 16.89 14.03
C ASP A 94 9.92 16.81 12.66
N LYS A 95 11.25 16.65 12.63
CA LYS A 95 11.97 16.28 11.41
C LYS A 95 11.84 14.77 11.17
N LEU A 96 11.63 14.37 9.91
CA LEU A 96 11.43 12.97 9.52
C LEU A 96 12.72 12.18 9.34
N GLN A 97 13.85 12.84 9.09
CA GLN A 97 15.12 12.17 8.91
C GLN A 97 15.78 11.96 10.27
N PHE A 98 16.27 10.74 10.50
CA PHE A 98 17.24 10.47 11.54
C PHE A 98 18.60 10.98 11.09
N MET A 99 19.23 11.84 11.90
CA MET A 99 20.49 12.49 11.56
C MET A 99 21.47 12.32 12.71
N ASP A 100 22.68 11.94 12.38
CA ASP A 100 23.80 11.92 13.32
C ASP A 100 24.17 13.34 13.79
N GLY A 101 24.72 13.45 14.99
CA GLY A 101 25.15 14.68 15.63
C GLY A 101 24.26 15.10 16.80
N ASP A 102 24.29 16.39 17.12
CA ASP A 102 23.61 16.98 18.28
C ASP A 102 22.12 17.25 18.02
N HIS A 103 21.44 16.26 17.45
CA HIS A 103 20.00 16.28 17.21
C HIS A 103 19.25 15.58 18.33
N PHE A 104 18.15 16.19 18.77
CA PHE A 104 17.35 15.66 19.87
C PHE A 104 16.16 14.85 19.36
N TYR A 105 16.05 13.63 19.89
CA TYR A 105 14.95 12.71 19.64
C TYR A 105 14.32 12.29 20.98
N ARG A 106 13.11 11.73 20.93
CA ARG A 106 12.40 11.18 22.09
C ARG A 106 11.79 9.84 21.74
N PHE A 107 11.64 8.97 22.74
CA PHE A 107 10.77 7.80 22.61
C PHE A 107 9.32 8.24 22.78
N ARG A 108 8.43 7.71 21.94
CA ARG A 108 6.98 7.95 22.07
C ARG A 108 6.44 7.50 23.43
N LYS A 109 6.96 6.38 23.94
CA LYS A 109 6.58 5.81 25.23
C LYS A 109 6.79 6.77 26.42
N ASP A 110 7.60 7.81 26.26
CA ASP A 110 7.93 8.77 27.33
C ASP A 110 7.04 10.02 27.34
N GLU A 111 6.12 10.17 26.38
CA GLU A 111 5.27 11.37 26.23
C GLU A 111 3.95 11.35 27.04
N GLY A 112 3.82 10.49 28.06
CA GLY A 112 2.56 10.32 28.83
C GLY A 112 1.54 9.46 28.08
N GLU A 113 0.24 9.53 28.40
CA GLU A 113 -0.82 8.88 27.59
C GLU A 113 -0.47 9.02 26.12
N ASP A 114 -0.22 7.90 25.43
CA ASP A 114 0.37 7.83 24.08
C ASP A 114 -0.39 8.74 23.10
N LYS A 115 0.02 10.01 23.06
CA LYS A 115 -0.69 11.03 22.30
C LYS A 115 -0.44 10.78 20.83
N GLY A 116 0.65 10.12 20.44
CA GLY A 116 0.96 9.92 19.03
C GLY A 116 1.38 11.21 18.31
N PRO A 117 1.78 11.11 17.03
CA PRO A 117 2.41 12.18 16.26
C PRO A 117 1.52 13.41 16.05
N SER A 118 2.13 14.55 15.73
CA SER A 118 1.36 15.72 15.26
C SER A 118 0.76 15.47 13.87
N ALA A 119 -0.33 16.16 13.55
CA ALA A 119 -0.94 16.09 12.21
C ALA A 119 0.05 16.54 11.11
N ALA A 120 0.94 17.49 11.43
CA ALA A 120 1.94 18.00 10.50
C ALA A 120 3.04 16.96 10.22
N SER A 121 3.49 16.23 11.24
CA SER A 121 4.50 15.16 11.12
C SER A 121 3.99 14.06 10.20
N ILE A 122 2.75 13.61 10.40
CA ILE A 122 2.10 12.59 9.54
C ILE A 122 1.90 13.12 8.11
N ARG A 123 1.51 14.38 7.93
CA ARG A 123 1.29 14.95 6.59
C ARG A 123 2.56 14.98 5.75
N GLN A 124 3.73 15.13 6.37
CA GLN A 124 5.01 15.12 5.66
C GLN A 124 5.40 13.71 5.17
N VAL A 125 4.79 12.65 5.72
CA VAL A 125 4.95 11.24 5.29
C VAL A 125 4.36 10.96 3.89
N LYS A 126 3.75 11.95 3.22
CA LYS A 126 3.33 11.88 1.80
C LYS A 126 4.42 11.46 0.81
N LYS A 127 5.68 11.29 1.24
CA LYS A 127 6.83 10.90 0.43
C LYS A 127 7.56 9.64 0.92
N SER A 128 7.27 9.09 2.10
CA SER A 128 7.90 7.86 2.58
C SER A 128 6.88 6.72 2.55
N HIS A 129 7.33 5.58 2.02
CA HIS A 129 6.55 4.39 1.66
C HIS A 129 6.03 3.60 2.88
N CYS A 130 5.82 4.25 4.02
CA CYS A 130 5.43 3.62 5.26
C CYS A 130 3.93 3.89 5.43
N GLY A 131 3.09 2.86 5.70
CA GLY A 131 1.62 2.88 5.70
C GLY A 131 0.88 3.87 6.63
N TYR A 132 1.26 5.15 6.61
CA TYR A 132 0.56 6.25 7.22
C TYR A 132 -0.41 6.84 6.21
N VAL A 133 -1.71 6.82 6.52
CA VAL A 133 -2.70 7.50 5.69
C VAL A 133 -3.29 8.67 6.42
N TYR A 134 -2.90 9.86 5.97
CA TYR A 134 -3.50 11.12 6.34
C TYR A 134 -4.64 11.47 5.39
N LYS A 135 -5.89 11.41 5.87
CA LYS A 135 -7.06 11.80 5.07
C LYS A 135 -8.08 12.58 5.87
N LYS A 136 -8.74 13.51 5.16
CA LYS A 136 -9.95 14.17 5.63
C LYS A 136 -11.07 13.14 5.69
N GLY A 137 -11.87 13.20 6.74
CA GLY A 137 -13.09 12.41 6.87
C GLY A 137 -14.08 13.14 7.76
N TYR A 138 -15.15 12.44 8.10
CA TYR A 138 -16.23 12.97 8.92
C TYR A 138 -16.56 11.95 9.99
N ILE A 139 -16.88 12.40 11.19
CA ILE A 139 -17.60 11.60 12.18
C ILE A 139 -18.94 12.27 12.35
N PHE A 140 -20.01 11.58 11.96
CA PHE A 140 -21.35 12.17 11.77
C PHE A 140 -21.32 13.38 10.80
N TRP A 141 -21.48 14.59 11.33
CA TRP A 141 -21.58 15.85 10.58
C TRP A 141 -20.30 16.69 10.67
N SER A 142 -19.39 16.32 11.56
CA SER A 142 -18.21 17.10 11.92
C SER A 142 -16.99 16.59 11.15
N ARG A 143 -16.22 17.52 10.59
CA ARG A 143 -15.01 17.22 9.83
C ARG A 143 -13.85 16.91 10.78
N TYR A 144 -13.12 15.84 10.48
CA TYR A 144 -11.91 15.43 11.18
C TYR A 144 -10.82 15.03 10.19
N TYR A 145 -9.62 14.84 10.71
CA TYR A 145 -8.46 14.33 9.99
C TYR A 145 -8.05 13.03 10.65
N PHE A 146 -7.80 12.02 9.84
CA PHE A 146 -7.47 10.70 10.34
C PHE A 146 -6.08 10.34 9.89
N ALA A 147 -5.34 9.71 10.78
CA ALA A 147 -4.05 9.10 10.50
C ALA A 147 -4.07 7.67 11.02
N LEU A 148 -3.89 6.70 10.13
CA LEU A 148 -3.37 5.41 10.55
C LEU A 148 -1.88 5.62 10.83
N SER A 149 -1.40 5.35 12.03
CA SER A 149 0.04 5.15 12.21
C SER A 149 0.41 3.75 11.69
N CYS A 150 1.67 3.55 11.33
CA CYS A 150 2.29 2.33 10.80
C CYS A 150 1.47 1.01 11.02
N PRO A 151 1.38 0.10 10.03
CA PRO A 151 0.67 -1.19 10.17
C PRO A 151 0.94 -1.98 11.48
N ALA A 152 2.11 -1.78 12.09
CA ALA A 152 2.52 -2.33 13.37
C ALA A 152 1.69 -1.86 14.58
N SER A 153 1.32 -0.57 14.64
CA SER A 153 0.73 0.04 15.83
C SER A 153 -0.76 -0.31 15.96
N ARG A 154 -1.43 -0.61 14.83
CA ARG A 154 -2.89 -0.76 14.73
C ARG A 154 -3.64 0.34 15.47
N GLN A 155 -3.14 1.57 15.33
CA GLN A 155 -3.73 2.76 15.91
C GLN A 155 -4.34 3.65 14.81
N LEU A 156 -5.58 4.06 15.02
CA LEU A 156 -6.23 5.11 14.24
C LEU A 156 -6.27 6.39 15.08
N LEU A 157 -5.49 7.37 14.65
CA LEU A 157 -5.42 8.69 15.25
C LEU A 157 -6.41 9.64 14.56
N VAL A 158 -7.10 10.46 15.34
CA VAL A 158 -8.08 11.43 14.84
C VAL A 158 -7.71 12.82 15.33
N TYR A 159 -7.61 13.79 14.43
CA TYR A 159 -7.32 15.19 14.71
C TYR A 159 -8.51 16.06 14.32
N ARG A 160 -8.66 17.21 15.00
CA ARG A 160 -9.68 18.20 14.67
C ARG A 160 -9.21 19.12 13.55
N GLN A 161 -7.91 19.45 13.50
CA GLN A 161 -7.30 20.37 12.55
C GLN A 161 -5.98 19.83 11.99
N GLU A 162 -5.54 20.37 10.84
CA GLU A 162 -4.29 19.96 10.16
C GLU A 162 -3.02 20.37 10.92
N LEU A 163 -3.14 21.28 11.90
CA LEU A 163 -2.05 21.84 12.68
C LEU A 163 -2.06 21.36 14.14
N ASP A 164 -2.95 20.41 14.46
CA ASP A 164 -3.03 19.87 15.81
C ASP A 164 -1.71 19.16 16.17
N SER A 165 -1.09 19.60 17.27
CA SER A 165 0.15 19.02 17.78
C SER A 165 -0.06 17.63 18.39
N ASN A 166 -1.31 17.25 18.68
CA ASN A 166 -1.70 15.96 19.23
C ASN A 166 -3.06 15.55 18.64
N PRO A 167 -3.33 14.26 18.41
CA PRO A 167 -4.67 13.79 18.06
C PRO A 167 -5.64 13.99 19.22
N LEU A 168 -6.88 14.20 18.82
CA LEU A 168 -8.06 14.25 19.66
C LEU A 168 -8.46 12.86 20.17
N LEU A 169 -8.28 11.81 19.35
CA LEU A 169 -8.61 10.43 19.69
C LEU A 169 -7.53 9.49 19.16
N ASN A 170 -7.23 8.43 19.92
CA ASN A 170 -6.34 7.34 19.53
C ASN A 170 -7.08 6.01 19.74
N TYR A 171 -7.42 5.30 18.67
CA TYR A 171 -8.11 4.02 18.72
C TYR A 171 -7.16 2.87 18.40
N SER A 172 -6.88 2.00 19.37
CA SER A 172 -6.26 0.71 19.11
C SER A 172 -7.31 -0.30 18.59
N PHE A 173 -6.99 -1.01 17.51
CA PHE A 173 -7.90 -2.01 16.92
C PHE A 173 -7.19 -3.34 16.66
N SER A 174 -7.91 -4.45 16.79
CA SER A 174 -7.40 -5.76 16.38
C SER A 174 -7.71 -6.06 14.91
N GLU A 175 -8.87 -5.57 14.46
CA GLU A 175 -9.34 -5.65 13.07
C GLU A 175 -10.10 -4.36 12.74
N ALA A 176 -10.09 -3.97 11.48
CA ALA A 176 -10.95 -2.90 10.97
C ALA A 176 -11.72 -3.38 9.75
N VAL A 177 -12.98 -2.98 9.64
CA VAL A 177 -13.91 -3.41 8.60
C VAL A 177 -14.51 -2.17 7.94
N LEU A 178 -14.35 -2.07 6.62
CA LEU A 178 -14.97 -1.04 5.79
C LEU A 178 -16.23 -1.60 5.14
N THR A 179 -17.39 -0.97 5.40
CA THR A 179 -18.69 -1.39 4.87
C THR A 179 -19.32 -0.26 4.05
N PRO A 180 -19.62 -0.46 2.74
CA PRO A 180 -20.34 0.53 1.96
C PRO A 180 -21.75 0.76 2.49
N ASN A 181 -22.12 2.01 2.70
CA ASN A 181 -23.47 2.42 3.08
C ASN A 181 -24.22 2.94 1.84
N LEU A 182 -24.75 1.99 1.06
CA LEU A 182 -25.46 2.25 -0.20
C LEU A 182 -26.94 2.61 0.00
N LYS A 183 -27.25 3.56 0.90
CA LYS A 183 -28.64 4.03 1.02
C LYS A 183 -29.07 4.73 -0.27
N LYS A 184 -30.09 4.16 -0.94
CA LYS A 184 -30.69 4.58 -2.25
C LYS A 184 -31.02 6.07 -2.45
N LYS A 185 -30.87 6.94 -1.45
CA LYS A 185 -31.29 8.36 -1.49
C LYS A 185 -30.17 9.37 -1.22
N SER A 186 -28.92 8.95 -1.01
CA SER A 186 -27.82 9.90 -0.84
C SER A 186 -27.00 10.03 -2.14
N PRO A 187 -26.68 11.24 -2.60
CA PRO A 187 -25.76 11.45 -3.72
C PRO A 187 -24.29 11.17 -3.36
N GLU A 188 -24.00 10.80 -2.11
CA GLU A 188 -22.65 10.56 -1.59
C GLU A 188 -22.42 9.06 -1.32
N ILE A 189 -21.27 8.54 -1.74
CA ILE A 189 -20.80 7.20 -1.35
C ILE A 189 -20.37 7.26 0.12
N ARG A 190 -21.20 6.72 1.01
CA ARG A 190 -20.88 6.68 2.45
C ARG A 190 -20.26 5.34 2.80
N ILE A 191 -19.27 5.32 3.68
CA ILE A 191 -18.58 4.09 4.11
C ILE A 191 -18.50 4.07 5.63
N ASP A 192 -19.01 3.01 6.22
CA ASP A 192 -18.93 2.80 7.66
C ASP A 192 -17.61 2.08 7.97
N LEU A 193 -16.79 2.66 8.84
CA LEU A 193 -15.57 2.04 9.36
C LEU A 193 -15.89 1.47 10.75
N THR A 194 -15.93 0.16 10.86
CA THR A 194 -16.06 -0.50 12.16
C THR A 194 -14.68 -0.94 12.64
N LEU A 195 -14.22 -0.37 13.75
CA LEU A 195 -13.02 -0.85 14.44
C LEU A 195 -13.44 -1.92 15.45
N LEU A 196 -12.95 -3.14 15.28
CA LEU A 196 -13.12 -4.18 16.29
C LEU A 196 -12.08 -3.89 17.39
N THR A 197 -12.59 -3.33 18.49
CA THR A 197 -11.85 -3.06 19.73
C THR A 197 -12.46 -3.89 20.85
N LYS A 198 -11.83 -3.91 22.03
CA LYS A 198 -12.37 -4.59 23.23
C LYS A 198 -13.80 -4.13 23.59
N ASP A 199 -14.15 -2.89 23.22
CA ASP A 199 -15.46 -2.27 23.43
C ASP A 199 -16.23 -2.02 22.12
N SER A 200 -15.73 -2.50 20.97
CA SER A 200 -16.31 -2.35 19.62
C SER A 200 -16.76 -0.92 19.27
N VAL A 201 -15.81 -0.06 18.87
CA VAL A 201 -16.12 1.30 18.41
C VAL A 201 -16.44 1.31 16.91
N THR A 202 -17.65 1.76 16.55
CA THR A 202 -18.00 2.03 15.13
C THR A 202 -17.84 3.52 14.82
N LEU A 203 -17.00 3.83 13.84
CA LEU A 203 -16.79 5.18 13.31
C LEU A 203 -17.49 5.34 11.96
N PHE A 204 -18.35 6.33 11.83
CA PHE A 204 -19.08 6.58 10.59
C PHE A 204 -18.31 7.57 9.72
N LEU A 205 -17.66 7.10 8.64
CA LEU A 205 -16.91 7.95 7.71
C LEU A 205 -17.78 8.34 6.51
N ALA A 206 -18.16 9.62 6.41
CA ALA A 206 -18.75 10.14 5.18
C ALA A 206 -17.64 10.48 4.17
N LEU A 207 -17.46 9.66 3.14
CA LEU A 207 -16.54 9.96 2.04
C LEU A 207 -17.26 10.73 0.94
N ARG A 208 -16.55 11.61 0.24
CA ARG A 208 -17.14 12.53 -0.75
C ARG A 208 -16.81 12.19 -2.19
N SER A 209 -15.90 11.23 -2.42
CA SER A 209 -15.49 10.80 -3.76
C SER A 209 -14.95 9.36 -3.76
N GLU A 210 -14.92 8.74 -4.94
CA GLU A 210 -14.30 7.42 -5.16
C GLU A 210 -12.79 7.42 -4.88
N ASP A 211 -12.10 8.54 -5.15
CA ASP A 211 -10.66 8.70 -4.86
C ASP A 211 -10.37 8.75 -3.34
N GLU A 212 -11.28 9.33 -2.55
CA GLU A 212 -11.18 9.26 -1.09
C GLU A 212 -11.36 7.82 -0.61
N LEU A 213 -12.38 7.12 -1.11
CA LEU A 213 -12.62 5.70 -0.84
C LEU A 213 -11.39 4.84 -1.16
N PHE A 214 -10.76 5.02 -2.32
CA PHE A 214 -9.56 4.30 -2.70
C PHE A 214 -8.39 4.54 -1.73
N GLY A 215 -8.15 5.79 -1.37
CA GLY A 215 -7.11 6.15 -0.41
C GLY A 215 -7.31 5.45 0.95
N TRP A 216 -8.56 5.35 1.40
CA TRP A 216 -8.92 4.70 2.65
C TRP A 216 -8.86 3.16 2.61
N VAL A 217 -9.35 2.53 1.53
CA VAL A 217 -9.25 1.06 1.39
C VAL A 217 -7.79 0.62 1.31
N THR A 218 -6.96 1.35 0.57
CA THR A 218 -5.53 1.06 0.46
C THR A 218 -4.83 1.23 1.81
N ALA A 219 -5.16 2.30 2.55
CA ALA A 219 -4.66 2.55 3.89
C ALA A 219 -4.87 1.37 4.84
N PHE A 220 -6.13 0.96 4.96
CA PHE A 220 -6.55 -0.06 5.89
C PHE A 220 -6.09 -1.45 5.44
N GLY A 221 -6.08 -1.72 4.13
CA GLY A 221 -5.49 -2.94 3.58
C GLY A 221 -4.02 -3.10 3.97
N ASN A 222 -3.23 -2.02 3.84
CA ASN A 222 -1.82 -2.02 4.26
C ASN A 222 -1.65 -2.10 5.78
N SER A 223 -2.63 -1.64 6.57
CA SER A 223 -2.61 -1.71 8.04
C SER A 223 -3.02 -3.08 8.61
N GLY A 224 -3.23 -4.10 7.79
CA GLY A 224 -3.69 -5.42 8.22
C GLY A 224 -5.19 -5.52 8.54
N ALA A 225 -5.98 -4.51 8.15
CA ALA A 225 -7.43 -4.53 8.35
C ALA A 225 -8.13 -5.48 7.35
N LYS A 226 -9.22 -6.11 7.79
CA LYS A 226 -10.03 -7.00 6.97
C LYS A 226 -11.11 -6.22 6.23
N VAL A 227 -10.81 -5.82 4.99
CA VAL A 227 -11.77 -5.15 4.09
C VAL A 227 -12.81 -6.16 3.58
N LEU A 228 -14.09 -5.98 3.91
CA LEU A 228 -15.17 -6.89 3.46
C LEU A 228 -15.49 -6.71 1.98
N ASP A 229 -15.75 -7.86 1.33
CA ASP A 229 -15.99 -8.08 -0.11
C ASP A 229 -17.07 -7.19 -0.76
N THR A 230 -17.97 -6.60 0.03
CA THR A 230 -19.10 -5.80 -0.46
C THR A 230 -18.68 -4.49 -1.14
N VAL A 231 -17.49 -3.94 -0.83
CA VAL A 231 -16.95 -2.71 -1.46
C VAL A 231 -16.65 -2.93 -2.94
N ASN A 232 -16.18 -4.11 -3.32
CA ASN A 232 -15.78 -4.42 -4.71
C ASN A 232 -16.96 -4.69 -5.64
N ARG A 233 -18.14 -5.08 -5.11
CA ARG A 233 -19.34 -5.36 -5.92
C ARG A 233 -20.14 -4.11 -6.31
N ALA A 234 -19.86 -2.96 -5.71
CA ALA A 234 -20.60 -1.72 -5.93
C ALA A 234 -20.12 -0.92 -7.16
N ILE A 235 -18.97 -1.26 -7.73
CA ILE A 235 -18.38 -0.59 -8.89
C ILE A 235 -18.73 -1.44 -10.12
N VAL A 236 -19.88 -1.13 -10.71
CA VAL A 236 -20.42 -1.63 -12.00
C VAL A 236 -20.59 -3.15 -12.12
N PRO A 237 -21.82 -3.71 -12.05
CA PRO A 237 -22.07 -5.05 -12.56
C PRO A 237 -21.90 -5.02 -14.09
N ASN A 238 -20.72 -5.40 -14.56
CA ASN A 238 -20.46 -5.58 -15.97
C ASN A 238 -21.41 -6.66 -16.52
N LYS A 239 -22.26 -6.28 -17.48
CA LYS A 239 -23.29 -7.15 -18.09
C LYS A 239 -22.74 -8.07 -19.17
N ALA A 240 -21.48 -7.89 -19.58
CA ALA A 240 -20.86 -8.73 -20.59
C ALA A 240 -20.99 -10.19 -20.20
N SER A 241 -21.26 -11.01 -21.19
CA SER A 241 -21.34 -12.44 -21.02
C SER A 241 -20.01 -13.09 -21.33
N SER A 242 -19.20 -12.57 -22.25
CA SER A 242 -17.95 -13.18 -22.74
C SER A 242 -16.81 -12.17 -22.90
N VAL A 243 -15.55 -12.63 -22.86
CA VAL A 243 -14.38 -11.79 -23.20
C VAL A 243 -14.37 -11.34 -24.66
N PHE A 244 -15.12 -12.01 -25.54
CA PHE A 244 -15.22 -11.64 -26.96
C PHE A 244 -16.01 -10.35 -27.20
N GLU A 245 -16.73 -9.83 -26.21
CA GLU A 245 -17.48 -8.58 -26.31
C GLU A 245 -16.61 -7.32 -26.10
N PHE A 246 -15.31 -7.48 -25.83
CA PHE A 246 -14.41 -6.36 -25.55
C PHE A 246 -13.53 -6.01 -26.75
N THR A 247 -13.11 -4.74 -26.78
CA THR A 247 -11.96 -4.28 -27.57
C THR A 247 -10.86 -3.79 -26.63
N ALA A 248 -9.62 -3.86 -27.10
CA ALA A 248 -8.45 -3.29 -26.44
C ALA A 248 -7.52 -2.67 -27.48
N ILE A 249 -6.57 -1.84 -27.06
CA ILE A 249 -5.53 -1.34 -27.96
C ILE A 249 -4.34 -2.30 -27.88
N ASP A 250 -3.82 -2.73 -29.03
CA ASP A 250 -2.61 -3.57 -29.10
C ASP A 250 -1.34 -2.76 -28.76
N ILE A 251 -0.19 -3.42 -28.66
CA ILE A 251 1.09 -2.76 -28.33
C ILE A 251 1.52 -1.72 -29.39
N HIS A 252 0.99 -1.80 -30.62
CA HIS A 252 1.27 -0.89 -31.74
C HIS A 252 0.29 0.28 -31.83
N GLY A 253 -0.74 0.33 -30.98
CA GLY A 253 -1.74 1.38 -30.96
C GLY A 253 -2.98 1.10 -31.81
N ASN A 254 -3.14 -0.11 -32.37
CA ASN A 254 -4.33 -0.48 -33.14
C ASN A 254 -5.44 -0.97 -32.21
N GLU A 255 -6.69 -0.64 -32.55
CA GLU A 255 -7.83 -1.28 -31.88
C GLU A 255 -7.93 -2.75 -32.29
N TYR A 256 -8.09 -3.60 -31.29
CA TYR A 256 -8.10 -5.04 -31.40
C TYR A 256 -9.40 -5.58 -30.80
N SER A 257 -10.18 -6.29 -31.61
CA SER A 257 -11.44 -6.93 -31.19
C SER A 257 -11.23 -8.41 -30.89
N PHE A 258 -11.55 -8.83 -29.67
CA PHE A 258 -11.44 -10.24 -29.27
C PHE A 258 -12.42 -11.14 -30.03
N GLU A 259 -13.54 -10.60 -30.55
CA GLU A 259 -14.49 -11.37 -31.36
C GLU A 259 -13.87 -11.91 -32.64
N GLN A 260 -13.02 -11.13 -33.30
CA GLN A 260 -12.38 -11.52 -34.57
C GLN A 260 -11.45 -12.73 -34.38
N ASP A 261 -10.85 -12.86 -33.20
CA ASP A 261 -9.94 -13.95 -32.87
C ASP A 261 -10.65 -15.24 -32.47
N ARG A 262 -11.90 -15.18 -31.99
CA ARG A 262 -12.73 -16.38 -31.79
C ARG A 262 -12.73 -17.26 -33.04
N ASP A 263 -12.88 -16.62 -34.20
CA ASP A 263 -13.08 -17.32 -35.47
C ASP A 263 -11.72 -17.64 -36.13
N LEU A 264 -10.73 -16.74 -36.05
CA LEU A 264 -9.38 -16.96 -36.60
C LEU A 264 -8.55 -17.99 -35.83
N HIS A 265 -8.55 -17.93 -34.49
CA HIS A 265 -7.74 -18.83 -33.68
C HIS A 265 -8.26 -20.27 -33.72
N THR A 266 -9.58 -20.43 -33.90
CA THR A 266 -10.24 -21.71 -34.15
C THR A 266 -9.84 -22.32 -35.50
N GLN A 267 -9.51 -21.48 -36.49
CA GLN A 267 -9.20 -21.92 -37.86
C GLN A 267 -7.71 -22.14 -38.14
N TYR A 268 -6.80 -21.44 -37.44
CA TYR A 268 -5.37 -21.38 -37.81
C TYR A 268 -4.35 -21.73 -36.71
N SER A 269 -4.77 -21.96 -35.45
CA SER A 269 -3.85 -22.44 -34.40
C SER A 269 -3.92 -23.96 -34.28
N GLU A 270 -2.78 -24.64 -34.14
CA GLU A 270 -2.74 -26.12 -34.13
C GLU A 270 -3.49 -26.75 -32.95
N GLN A 271 -3.76 -26.00 -31.87
CA GLN A 271 -4.36 -26.54 -30.64
C GLN A 271 -5.34 -25.59 -29.92
N GLY A 272 -5.64 -24.39 -30.43
CA GLY A 272 -6.71 -23.54 -29.88
C GLY A 272 -6.38 -22.68 -28.65
N LEU A 273 -5.12 -22.65 -28.16
CA LEU A 273 -4.69 -21.78 -27.05
C LEU A 273 -4.13 -20.44 -27.53
N MET A 274 -4.75 -19.34 -27.08
CA MET A 274 -4.24 -17.98 -27.29
C MET A 274 -3.75 -17.39 -25.97
N ILE A 275 -2.58 -16.76 -25.98
CA ILE A 275 -2.05 -16.00 -24.83
C ILE A 275 -2.07 -14.52 -25.18
N VAL A 276 -2.60 -13.72 -24.26
CA VAL A 276 -2.71 -12.25 -24.37
C VAL A 276 -2.13 -11.62 -23.13
N ALA A 277 -1.19 -10.70 -23.31
CA ALA A 277 -0.50 -10.02 -22.23
C ALA A 277 -0.85 -8.53 -22.19
N PHE A 278 -1.17 -8.04 -20.99
CA PHE A 278 -1.48 -6.64 -20.71
C PHE A 278 -0.40 -6.05 -19.80
N PRO A 279 0.53 -5.24 -20.33
CA PRO A 279 1.46 -4.48 -19.51
C PRO A 279 0.70 -3.57 -18.53
N CYS A 280 1.23 -3.39 -17.32
CA CYS A 280 0.58 -2.60 -16.28
C CYS A 280 1.62 -2.04 -15.31
N ASN A 281 1.52 -0.74 -14.99
CA ASN A 281 2.46 -0.07 -14.09
C ASN A 281 1.94 0.11 -12.65
N GLN A 282 0.78 -0.48 -12.31
CA GLN A 282 0.14 -0.29 -11.00
C GLN A 282 0.82 -1.08 -9.86
N PHE A 283 1.84 -1.90 -10.17
CA PHE A 283 2.49 -2.80 -9.22
C PHE A 283 3.96 -2.43 -9.05
N GLY A 284 4.25 -1.66 -8.00
CA GLY A 284 5.61 -1.23 -7.67
C GLY A 284 6.31 -0.42 -8.76
N GLY A 285 5.57 0.17 -9.70
CA GLY A 285 6.16 0.92 -10.82
C GLY A 285 7.04 0.07 -11.75
N GLN A 286 6.83 -1.26 -11.80
CA GLN A 286 7.71 -2.19 -12.51
C GLN A 286 7.61 -2.15 -14.04
N GLU A 287 6.65 -1.42 -14.61
CA GLU A 287 6.45 -1.26 -16.06
C GLU A 287 6.36 0.23 -16.46
N PRO A 288 7.39 1.05 -16.14
CA PRO A 288 7.33 2.49 -16.30
C PRO A 288 7.43 2.90 -17.78
N LYS A 289 8.04 2.04 -18.60
CA LYS A 289 8.38 2.25 -20.01
C LYS A 289 7.15 2.45 -20.89
N THR A 290 7.37 3.06 -22.06
CA THR A 290 6.36 3.24 -23.10
C THR A 290 6.03 1.93 -23.81
N ASN A 291 4.89 1.85 -24.50
CA ASN A 291 4.51 0.65 -25.26
C ASN A 291 5.60 0.23 -26.28
N GLU A 292 6.23 1.20 -26.95
CA GLU A 292 7.30 0.95 -27.91
C GLU A 292 8.50 0.28 -27.21
N GLU A 293 8.95 0.82 -26.09
CA GLU A 293 10.07 0.25 -25.33
C GLU A 293 9.75 -1.15 -24.76
N ILE A 294 8.50 -1.36 -24.34
CA ILE A 294 8.01 -2.67 -23.87
C ILE A 294 8.04 -3.68 -25.01
N PHE A 295 7.57 -3.28 -26.19
CA PHE A 295 7.61 -4.11 -27.39
C PHE A 295 9.05 -4.52 -27.72
N GLN A 296 9.97 -3.55 -27.85
CA GLN A 296 11.37 -3.82 -28.17
C GLN A 296 12.03 -4.74 -27.13
N PHE A 297 11.75 -4.53 -25.84
CA PHE A 297 12.24 -5.40 -24.78
C PHE A 297 11.69 -6.83 -24.91
N SER A 298 10.39 -6.99 -25.18
CA SER A 298 9.77 -8.32 -25.35
C SER A 298 10.41 -9.13 -26.49
N GLN A 299 10.87 -8.46 -27.56
CA GLN A 299 11.52 -9.13 -28.70
C GLN A 299 12.85 -9.78 -28.32
N THR A 300 13.56 -9.23 -27.32
CA THR A 300 14.83 -9.83 -26.83
C THR A 300 14.63 -11.20 -26.18
N PHE A 301 13.41 -11.51 -25.74
CA PHE A 301 13.03 -12.81 -25.19
C PHE A 301 12.30 -13.72 -26.19
N GLY A 302 12.13 -13.26 -27.44
CA GLY A 302 11.42 -14.02 -28.47
C GLY A 302 9.95 -14.26 -28.15
N VAL A 303 9.30 -13.31 -27.46
CA VAL A 303 7.86 -13.38 -27.15
C VAL A 303 7.04 -13.48 -28.44
N LYS A 304 6.19 -14.51 -28.51
CA LYS A 304 5.31 -14.78 -29.67
C LYS A 304 3.81 -14.59 -29.38
N PHE A 305 3.46 -14.33 -28.13
CA PHE A 305 2.06 -14.11 -27.74
C PHE A 305 1.64 -12.66 -27.97
N LEU A 306 0.33 -12.43 -28.02
CA LEU A 306 -0.23 -11.12 -28.34
C LEU A 306 0.02 -10.15 -27.19
N MET A 307 0.64 -9.01 -27.50
CA MET A 307 0.93 -7.93 -26.56
C MET A 307 -0.06 -6.79 -26.76
N MET A 308 -0.70 -6.37 -25.67
CA MET A 308 -1.58 -5.22 -25.64
C MET A 308 -0.84 -3.96 -25.22
N SER A 309 -1.46 -2.80 -25.47
CA SER A 309 -1.04 -1.54 -24.87
C SER A 309 -1.10 -1.63 -23.34
N LYS A 310 -0.28 -0.80 -22.68
CA LYS A 310 -0.30 -0.66 -21.23
C LYS A 310 -1.67 -0.18 -20.74
N VAL A 311 -2.21 -0.84 -19.72
CA VAL A 311 -3.52 -0.55 -19.15
C VAL A 311 -3.49 -0.52 -17.62
N ASP A 312 -4.51 0.11 -17.03
CA ASP A 312 -4.82 -0.03 -15.63
C ASP A 312 -5.81 -1.21 -15.46
N VAL A 313 -5.52 -2.09 -14.51
CA VAL A 313 -6.30 -3.32 -14.24
C VAL A 313 -7.05 -3.25 -12.92
N ASN A 314 -6.88 -2.15 -12.20
CA ASN A 314 -7.45 -1.86 -10.91
C ASN A 314 -7.94 -0.40 -10.85
N LEU A 315 -8.86 -0.15 -9.92
CA LEU A 315 -9.41 1.18 -9.59
C LEU A 315 -10.31 1.78 -10.67
N SER A 316 -10.56 3.09 -10.56
CA SER A 316 -11.43 3.87 -11.45
C SER A 316 -10.98 3.90 -12.92
N LYS A 317 -9.72 3.52 -13.19
CA LYS A 317 -9.16 3.39 -14.54
C LYS A 317 -9.09 1.95 -15.03
N THR A 318 -9.64 0.98 -14.29
CA THR A 318 -9.72 -0.42 -14.75
C THR A 318 -10.39 -0.45 -16.11
N ILE A 319 -9.78 -1.12 -17.09
CA ILE A 319 -10.44 -1.33 -18.38
C ILE A 319 -11.65 -2.30 -18.24
N PRO A 320 -12.71 -2.15 -19.05
CA PRO A 320 -13.92 -2.98 -18.92
C PRO A 320 -13.67 -4.49 -18.93
N LEU A 321 -12.70 -4.96 -19.72
CA LEU A 321 -12.29 -6.38 -19.75
C LEU A 321 -11.84 -6.87 -18.37
N TYR A 322 -10.97 -6.13 -17.68
CA TYR A 322 -10.47 -6.53 -16.37
C TYR A 322 -11.55 -6.41 -15.28
N GLU A 323 -12.51 -5.48 -15.41
CA GLU A 323 -13.69 -5.46 -14.54
C GLU A 323 -14.49 -6.76 -14.68
N TYR A 324 -14.76 -7.19 -15.91
CA TYR A 324 -15.45 -8.44 -16.19
C TYR A 324 -14.69 -9.66 -15.65
N LEU A 325 -13.40 -9.81 -15.96
CA LEU A 325 -12.56 -10.92 -15.48
C LEU A 325 -12.58 -11.03 -13.95
N LYS A 326 -12.38 -9.90 -13.26
CA LYS A 326 -12.42 -9.82 -11.79
C LYS A 326 -13.78 -10.17 -11.21
N SER A 327 -14.87 -9.77 -11.88
CA SER A 327 -16.24 -10.06 -11.44
C SER A 327 -16.59 -11.55 -11.56
N LYS A 328 -16.10 -12.24 -12.60
CA LYS A 328 -16.35 -13.67 -12.83
C LYS A 328 -15.42 -14.56 -12.02
N LYS A 329 -14.15 -14.17 -11.85
CA LYS A 329 -13.12 -14.90 -11.12
C LYS A 329 -12.36 -13.98 -10.15
N GLY A 330 -12.97 -13.77 -8.98
CA GLY A 330 -12.30 -13.11 -7.86
C GLY A 330 -11.15 -13.94 -7.29
N GLY A 331 -10.34 -13.33 -6.42
CA GLY A 331 -9.36 -14.03 -5.59
C GLY A 331 -9.95 -14.43 -4.23
N THR A 332 -9.20 -15.23 -3.47
CA THR A 332 -9.58 -15.70 -2.12
C THR A 332 -9.75 -14.59 -1.08
N LEU A 333 -9.20 -13.41 -1.35
CA LEU A 333 -9.26 -12.21 -0.50
C LEU A 333 -9.65 -10.98 -1.36
N GLY A 334 -10.73 -11.11 -2.13
CA GLY A 334 -11.28 -10.04 -2.98
C GLY A 334 -10.91 -10.16 -4.46
N SER A 335 -11.49 -9.30 -5.30
CA SER A 335 -11.36 -9.39 -6.77
C SER A 335 -10.17 -8.63 -7.35
N PHE A 336 -9.50 -7.78 -6.56
CA PHE A 336 -8.34 -6.97 -6.97
C PHE A 336 -7.19 -7.80 -7.54
N ILE A 337 -6.52 -7.33 -8.60
CA ILE A 337 -5.28 -7.95 -9.08
C ILE A 337 -4.16 -7.60 -8.11
N LYS A 338 -3.61 -8.59 -7.41
CA LYS A 338 -2.68 -8.35 -6.29
C LYS A 338 -1.27 -7.96 -6.73
N TRP A 339 -0.82 -8.49 -7.87
CA TRP A 339 0.53 -8.27 -8.37
C TRP A 339 0.63 -8.63 -9.87
N ASN A 340 1.79 -8.33 -10.45
CA ASN A 340 2.20 -8.75 -11.79
C ASN A 340 2.03 -10.26 -12.01
N PHE A 341 1.80 -10.68 -13.25
CA PHE A 341 1.64 -12.08 -13.65
C PHE A 341 0.44 -12.83 -13.03
N THR A 342 -0.61 -12.14 -12.59
CA THR A 342 -1.92 -12.80 -12.36
C THR A 342 -2.47 -13.29 -13.70
N LYS A 343 -2.93 -14.55 -13.78
CA LYS A 343 -3.45 -15.14 -15.03
C LYS A 343 -4.94 -15.46 -14.91
N PHE A 344 -5.67 -15.30 -16.01
CA PHE A 344 -7.03 -15.80 -16.17
C PHE A 344 -7.05 -16.82 -17.31
N LEU A 345 -7.61 -18.00 -17.05
CA LEU A 345 -7.94 -18.95 -18.11
C LEU A 345 -9.39 -18.73 -18.49
N CYS A 346 -9.64 -18.52 -19.77
CA CYS A 346 -10.97 -18.42 -20.36
C CYS A 346 -11.23 -19.62 -21.25
N ASP A 347 -12.45 -20.13 -21.26
CA ASP A 347 -12.87 -21.22 -22.15
C ASP A 347 -13.15 -20.74 -23.58
N ARG A 348 -13.53 -21.67 -24.47
CA ARG A 348 -13.82 -21.40 -25.88
C ARG A 348 -15.03 -20.49 -26.09
N GLN A 349 -15.92 -20.36 -25.10
CA GLN A 349 -17.05 -19.44 -25.10
C GLN A 349 -16.67 -18.07 -24.52
N GLY A 350 -15.40 -17.89 -24.17
CA GLY A 350 -14.85 -16.69 -23.59
C GLY A 350 -15.29 -16.44 -22.15
N GLN A 351 -15.72 -17.48 -21.43
CA GLN A 351 -16.00 -17.38 -19.99
C GLN A 351 -14.71 -17.53 -19.19
N PRO A 352 -14.43 -16.65 -18.22
CA PRO A 352 -13.34 -16.86 -17.27
C PRO A 352 -13.66 -18.09 -16.42
N VAL A 353 -12.80 -19.10 -16.46
CA VAL A 353 -13.00 -20.39 -15.78
C VAL A 353 -12.07 -20.57 -14.58
N ILE A 354 -10.84 -20.06 -14.65
CA ILE A 354 -9.86 -20.15 -13.55
C ILE A 354 -9.05 -18.85 -13.46
N ARG A 355 -8.67 -18.46 -12.24
CA ARG A 355 -7.71 -17.38 -11.97
C ARG A 355 -6.53 -17.92 -11.18
N TYR A 356 -5.32 -17.67 -11.67
CA TYR A 356 -4.07 -18.10 -11.04
C TYR A 356 -3.35 -16.93 -10.39
N ALA A 357 -2.76 -17.18 -9.22
CA ALA A 357 -1.92 -16.21 -8.53
C ALA A 357 -0.59 -15.96 -9.29
N PRO A 358 0.07 -14.82 -9.06
CA PRO A 358 1.37 -14.47 -9.64
C PRO A 358 2.42 -15.58 -9.59
N ASN A 359 2.52 -16.25 -8.44
CA ASN A 359 3.52 -17.27 -8.12
C ASN A 359 3.19 -18.67 -8.62
N VAL A 360 2.05 -18.87 -9.31
CA VAL A 360 1.75 -20.15 -9.97
C VAL A 360 2.64 -20.27 -11.19
N ASP A 361 3.43 -21.35 -11.22
CA ASP A 361 4.26 -21.73 -12.36
C ASP A 361 3.38 -21.98 -13.60
N PRO A 362 3.60 -21.28 -14.73
CA PRO A 362 2.86 -21.50 -15.96
C PRO A 362 2.79 -22.97 -16.42
N ILE A 363 3.83 -23.77 -16.17
CA ILE A 363 3.86 -25.18 -16.58
C ILE A 363 2.79 -25.97 -15.82
N SER A 364 2.55 -25.63 -14.55
CA SER A 364 1.54 -26.29 -13.71
C SER A 364 0.10 -26.03 -14.17
N ILE A 365 -0.11 -25.05 -15.07
CA ILE A 365 -1.42 -24.70 -15.63
C ILE A 365 -1.79 -25.60 -16.83
N ALA A 366 -0.83 -26.30 -17.43
CA ALA A 366 -1.04 -27.12 -18.63
C ALA A 366 -2.20 -28.13 -18.51
N PRO A 367 -2.38 -28.88 -17.40
CA PRO A 367 -3.50 -29.81 -17.27
C PRO A 367 -4.87 -29.14 -17.35
N ASP A 368 -5.01 -27.94 -16.80
CA ASP A 368 -6.25 -27.17 -16.89
C ASP A 368 -6.48 -26.65 -18.31
N ILE A 369 -5.43 -26.21 -19.02
CA ILE A 369 -5.52 -25.82 -20.43
C ILE A 369 -6.00 -27.00 -21.27
N GLU A 370 -5.34 -28.16 -21.18
CA GLU A 370 -5.69 -29.37 -21.94
C GLU A 370 -7.15 -29.78 -21.69
N LYS A 371 -7.60 -29.74 -20.43
CA LYS A 371 -8.99 -30.00 -20.06
C LYS A 371 -9.96 -29.09 -20.82
N TYR A 372 -9.72 -27.79 -20.86
CA TYR A 372 -10.60 -26.83 -21.53
C TYR A 372 -10.44 -26.84 -23.07
N LEU A 373 -9.34 -27.35 -23.60
CA LEU A 373 -9.19 -27.59 -25.04
C LEU A 373 -10.02 -28.78 -25.53
N LEU A 374 -10.19 -29.82 -24.69
CA LEU A 374 -10.92 -31.05 -25.00
C LEU A 374 -12.43 -30.96 -24.76
N MET A 375 -12.91 -30.00 -23.96
CA MET A 375 -14.32 -29.73 -23.76
C MET A 375 -14.88 -29.01 -25.01
N GLN A 376 -15.74 -29.70 -25.77
CA GLN A 376 -16.43 -29.16 -26.96
C GLN A 376 -17.71 -28.40 -26.58
#